data_AF-A0A4Q6APF2-F1
#
_entry.id   AF-A0A4Q6APF2-F1
#
_cell.length_a   1.000
_cell.length_b   1.000
_cell.length_c   1.000
_cell.angle_alpha   90.00
_cell.angle_beta   90.00
_cell.angle_gamma   90.00
#
_symmetry.space_group_name_H-M   'P 1'
#
loop_
_entity.id
_entity.type
_entity.pdbx_description
1 polymer ?
#
loop_
_entity_poly.entity_id
_entity_poly.type
_entity_poly.pdbx_seq_one_letter_code
_entity_poly.pdbx_strand_id
1 'polypeptide(L)'
;MTPEREQKISGVLARRQPDLAVVLENVHDPHNISAVMRTCDAVGVQHIYILTTKIGKHTAFGRRSSASAAGWLTIHAFDDTEACFATLREKYGRIYATHLG
;
A
#
# COMPACT_ATOMS: atom_id res chain seq x y z
N MET A 1 -24.19 8.19 10.08
CA MET A 1 -23.23 8.67 9.06
C MET A 1 -23.77 9.98 8.53
N THR A 2 -22.96 11.03 8.36
CA THR A 2 -23.48 12.29 7.77
C THR A 2 -23.45 12.19 6.25
N PRO A 3 -24.37 12.89 5.54
CA PRO A 3 -24.40 12.89 4.07
C PRO A 3 -23.07 13.30 3.45
N GLU A 4 -22.37 14.28 4.04
CA GLU A 4 -21.08 14.78 3.55
C GLU A 4 -19.99 13.70 3.66
N ARG A 5 -20.01 12.93 4.75
CA ARG A 5 -19.06 11.84 4.96
C ARG A 5 -19.32 10.69 3.98
N GLU A 6 -20.58 10.36 3.74
CA GLU A 6 -20.97 9.33 2.78
C GLU A 6 -20.58 9.72 1.34
N GLN A 7 -20.83 10.97 0.94
CA GLN A 7 -20.41 11.51 -0.35
C GLN A 7 -18.89 11.47 -0.51
N LYS A 8 -18.13 11.85 0.53
CA LYS A 8 -16.67 11.79 0.52
C LYS A 8 -16.17 10.36 0.33
N ILE A 9 -16.70 9.39 1.08
CA ILE A 9 -16.33 7.98 0.96
C ILE A 9 -16.64 7.46 -0.45
N SER A 10 -17.84 7.73 -0.94
CA SER A 10 -18.26 7.30 -2.29
C SER A 10 -17.38 7.91 -3.39
N GLY A 11 -17.04 9.20 -3.26
CA GLY A 11 -16.15 9.89 -4.21
C GLY A 11 -14.71 9.40 -4.17
N VAL A 12 -14.24 8.87 -3.04
CA VAL A 12 -12.92 8.20 -2.93
C VAL A 12 -12.98 6.82 -3.59
N LEU A 13 -13.99 6.02 -3.26
CA LEU A 13 -14.17 4.67 -3.80
C LEU A 13 -14.30 4.67 -5.33
N ALA A 14 -15.04 5.63 -5.90
CA ALA A 14 -15.21 5.77 -7.34
C ALA A 14 -13.91 6.07 -8.10
N ARG A 15 -12.84 6.49 -7.42
CA ARG A 15 -11.53 6.82 -8.00
C ARG A 15 -10.45 5.80 -7.65
N ARG A 16 -10.80 4.69 -7.00
CA ARG A 16 -9.83 3.62 -6.72
C ARG A 16 -9.46 2.87 -7.99
N GLN A 17 -8.21 2.44 -8.04
CA GLN A 17 -7.63 1.67 -9.13
C GLN A 17 -7.42 0.22 -8.64
N PRO A 18 -8.40 -0.68 -8.80
CA PRO A 18 -8.31 -2.05 -8.27
C PRO A 18 -7.26 -2.91 -8.99
N ASP A 19 -6.82 -2.50 -10.18
CA ASP A 19 -5.82 -3.14 -11.03
C ASP A 19 -4.39 -2.63 -10.80
N LEU A 20 -4.20 -1.71 -9.85
CA LEU A 20 -2.89 -1.15 -9.49
C LEU A 20 -2.57 -1.34 -8.01
N ALA A 21 -1.38 -1.87 -7.74
CA ALA A 21 -0.83 -2.00 -6.39
C ALA A 21 0.65 -1.63 -6.36
N VAL A 22 1.14 -1.31 -5.16
CA VAL A 22 2.54 -0.97 -4.91
C VAL A 22 3.16 -1.99 -3.96
N VAL A 23 4.35 -2.48 -4.30
CA VAL A 23 5.17 -3.34 -3.45
C VAL A 23 6.35 -2.54 -2.91
N LEU A 24 6.55 -2.58 -1.61
CA LEU A 24 7.70 -2.01 -0.91
C LEU A 24 8.53 -3.15 -0.34
N GLU A 25 9.64 -3.45 -1.01
CA GLU A 25 10.57 -4.50 -0.60
C GLU A 25 11.71 -3.92 0.24
N ASN A 26 11.85 -4.43 1.46
CA ASN A 26 12.95 -4.12 2.38
C ASN A 26 13.20 -2.62 2.62
N VAL A 27 12.15 -1.80 2.60
CA VAL A 27 12.24 -0.37 2.96
C VAL A 27 12.45 -0.26 4.47
N HIS A 28 13.65 0.17 4.85
CA HIS A 28 14.10 0.23 6.24
C HIS A 28 13.39 1.32 7.07
N ASP A 29 13.21 2.51 6.50
CA ASP A 29 12.64 3.65 7.23
C ASP A 29 11.10 3.64 7.14
N PRO A 30 10.38 3.48 8.27
CA PRO A 30 8.92 3.56 8.30
C PRO A 30 8.36 4.91 7.82
N HIS A 31 9.16 5.99 7.87
CA HIS A 31 8.77 7.28 7.33
C HIS A 31 8.61 7.23 5.80
N ASN A 32 9.51 6.55 5.10
CA ASN A 32 9.44 6.39 3.65
C ASN A 32 8.21 5.57 3.25
N ILE A 33 7.91 4.51 4.00
CA ILE A 33 6.69 3.73 3.82
C ILE A 33 5.45 4.63 4.01
N SER A 34 5.43 5.45 5.06
CA SER A 34 4.34 6.39 5.32
C SER A 34 4.20 7.46 4.22
N ALA A 35 5.30 7.88 3.59
CA ALA A 35 5.28 8.77 2.45
C ALA A 35 4.64 8.10 1.23
N VAL A 36 5.04 6.86 0.92
CA VAL A 36 4.43 6.08 -0.18
C VAL A 36 2.95 5.83 0.08
N MET A 37 2.53 5.55 1.32
CA MET A 37 1.12 5.42 1.68
C MET A 37 0.32 6.69 1.32
N ARG A 38 0.83 7.87 1.67
CA ARG A 38 0.18 9.14 1.30
C ARG A 38 0.07 9.32 -0.21
N THR A 39 1.12 8.97 -0.95
CA THR A 39 1.09 9.00 -2.42
C THR A 39 0.06 8.02 -2.98
N CYS A 40 0.02 6.78 -2.49
CA CYS A 40 -0.93 5.76 -2.92
C CYS A 40 -2.38 6.20 -2.72
N ASP A 41 -2.72 6.72 -1.52
CA ASP A 41 -4.08 7.22 -1.24
C ASP A 41 -4.46 8.39 -2.16
N ALA A 42 -3.51 9.30 -2.43
CA ALA A 42 -3.71 10.45 -3.29
C ALA A 42 -3.95 10.07 -4.77
N VAL A 43 -3.30 9.01 -5.27
CA VAL A 43 -3.45 8.56 -6.67
C VAL A 43 -4.50 7.45 -6.85
N GLY A 44 -5.12 6.97 -5.77
CA GLY A 44 -6.20 5.99 -5.85
C GLY A 44 -5.76 4.51 -5.77
N VAL A 45 -4.52 4.23 -5.40
CA VAL A 45 -4.07 2.86 -5.11
C VAL A 45 -4.70 2.37 -3.81
N GLN A 46 -5.34 1.20 -3.84
CA GLN A 46 -5.97 0.61 -2.65
C GLN A 46 -5.04 -0.35 -1.88
N HIS A 47 -4.22 -1.10 -2.60
CA HIS A 47 -3.43 -2.19 -2.03
C HIS A 47 -1.94 -1.87 -2.02
N ILE A 48 -1.33 -1.98 -0.84
CA ILE A 48 0.12 -1.88 -0.65
C ILE A 48 0.62 -3.18 -0.05
N TYR A 49 1.70 -3.70 -0.61
CA TYR A 49 2.37 -4.91 -0.17
C TYR A 49 3.71 -4.52 0.44
N ILE A 50 3.96 -4.92 1.68
CA ILE A 50 5.21 -4.65 2.39
C ILE A 50 5.92 -5.99 2.56
N LEU A 51 7.06 -6.14 1.88
CA LEU A 51 7.85 -7.36 1.87
C LEU A 51 9.13 -7.13 2.69
N THR A 52 9.28 -7.83 3.81
CA THR A 52 10.45 -7.72 4.71
C THR A 52 11.15 -9.07 4.82
N THR A 53 12.08 -9.35 3.92
CA THR A 53 12.86 -10.60 3.87
C THR A 53 14.26 -10.46 4.46
N LYS A 54 14.80 -9.22 4.48
CA LYS A 54 16.15 -8.90 4.96
C LYS A 54 16.15 -7.99 6.20
N ILE A 55 14.98 -7.48 6.58
CA ILE A 55 14.81 -6.53 7.67
C ILE A 55 13.73 -7.01 8.65
N GLY A 56 13.75 -6.48 9.87
CA GLY A 56 12.71 -6.76 10.84
C GLY A 56 11.34 -6.24 10.39
N LYS A 57 10.27 -6.91 10.85
CA LYS A 57 8.90 -6.47 10.59
C LYS A 57 8.64 -5.10 11.20
N HIS A 58 7.92 -4.25 10.46
CA HIS A 58 7.43 -2.98 10.98
C HIS A 58 6.29 -3.23 11.96
N THR A 59 6.43 -2.77 13.20
CA THR A 59 5.45 -3.02 14.28
C THR A 59 4.24 -2.09 14.22
N ALA A 60 4.39 -0.88 13.65
CA ALA A 60 3.29 0.04 13.42
C ALA A 60 3.64 1.12 12.38
N PHE A 61 2.69 1.45 11.51
CA PHE A 61 2.76 2.66 10.67
C PHE A 61 2.03 3.78 11.42
N GLY A 62 2.78 4.72 11.97
CA GLY A 62 2.22 5.79 12.80
C GLY A 62 1.06 6.52 12.11
N ARG A 63 -0.09 6.62 12.80
CA ARG A 63 -1.30 7.30 12.28
C ARG A 63 -1.04 8.78 11.95
N ARG A 64 -0.11 9.42 12.68
CA ARG A 64 0.39 10.78 12.41
C ARG A 64 1.29 10.82 11.18
N SER A 65 2.28 9.94 11.08
CA SER A 65 3.26 9.92 10.00
C SER A 65 2.65 9.61 8.62
N SER A 66 1.57 8.84 8.60
CA SER A 66 0.82 8.50 7.37
C SER A 66 -0.28 9.52 7.02
N ALA A 67 -0.46 10.60 7.80
CA ALA A 67 -1.54 11.56 7.61
C ALA A 67 -2.94 10.91 7.46
N SER A 68 -3.21 9.85 8.22
CA SER A 68 -4.43 9.02 8.14
C SER A 68 -4.60 8.16 6.87
N ALA A 69 -3.70 8.25 5.88
CA ALA A 69 -3.77 7.45 4.65
C ALA A 69 -3.80 5.95 4.93
N ALA A 70 -3.06 5.48 5.95
CA ALA A 70 -3.07 4.08 6.36
C ALA A 70 -4.47 3.55 6.74
N GLY A 71 -5.40 4.41 7.14
CA GLY A 71 -6.79 4.02 7.42
C GLY A 71 -7.67 3.86 6.18
N TRP A 72 -7.21 4.32 5.01
CA TRP A 72 -7.90 4.21 3.72
C TRP A 72 -7.33 3.11 2.82
N LEU A 73 -6.17 2.57 3.19
CA LEU A 73 -5.41 1.61 2.40
C LEU A 73 -5.52 0.21 3.00
N THR A 74 -5.36 -0.80 2.15
CA THR A 74 -5.22 -2.19 2.57
C THR A 74 -3.75 -2.57 2.50
N ILE A 75 -3.16 -2.83 3.67
CA ILE A 75 -1.75 -3.16 3.81
C ILE A 75 -1.62 -4.68 3.96
N HIS A 76 -0.85 -5.30 3.06
CA HIS A 76 -0.50 -6.71 3.12
C HIS A 76 0.96 -6.83 3.52
N ALA A 77 1.25 -7.52 4.61
CA ALA A 77 2.62 -7.73 5.08
C ALA A 77 3.06 -9.16 4.77
N PHE A 78 4.23 -9.28 4.16
CA PHE A 78 4.88 -10.55 3.83
C PHE A 78 6.33 -10.53 4.34
N ASP A 79 6.80 -11.69 4.78
CA ASP A 79 8.21 -11.97 5.08
C ASP A 79 8.82 -13.01 4.13
N ASP A 80 8.02 -13.54 3.21
CA ASP A 80 8.43 -14.47 2.17
C ASP A 80 8.14 -13.90 0.77
N THR A 81 9.14 -14.00 -0.11
CA THR A 81 9.06 -13.43 -1.46
C THR A 81 8.14 -14.26 -2.34
N GLU A 82 8.21 -15.59 -2.24
CA GLU A 82 7.43 -16.47 -3.10
C GLU A 82 5.93 -16.35 -2.80
N ALA A 83 5.55 -16.35 -1.51
CA ALA A 83 4.18 -16.15 -1.06
C ALA A 83 3.61 -14.78 -1.46
N CYS A 84 4.41 -13.72 -1.34
CA CYS A 84 4.02 -12.38 -1.76
C CYS A 84 3.71 -12.34 -3.26
N PHE A 85 4.63 -12.84 -4.08
CA PHE A 85 4.49 -12.81 -5.53
C PHE A 85 3.48 -13.84 -6.06
N ALA A 86 3.22 -14.95 -5.36
CA ALA A 86 2.10 -15.84 -5.65
C ALA A 86 0.77 -15.07 -5.53
N THR A 87 0.57 -14.38 -4.40
CA THR A 87 -0.62 -13.53 -4.17
C THR A 87 -0.76 -12.42 -5.21
N LEU A 88 0.35 -11.81 -5.63
CA LEU A 88 0.34 -10.77 -6.66
C LEU A 88 -0.05 -11.34 -8.03
N ARG A 89 0.49 -12.49 -8.42
CA ARG A 89 0.21 -13.10 -9.74
C ARG A 89 -1.22 -13.61 -9.88
N GLU A 90 -1.88 -13.96 -8.78
CA GLU A 90 -3.31 -14.28 -8.79
C GLU A 90 -4.20 -13.06 -9.09
N LYS A 91 -3.75 -11.85 -8.72
CA LYS A 91 -4.56 -10.62 -8.79
C LYS A 91 -4.18 -9.69 -9.93
N TYR A 92 -2.91 -9.63 -10.31
CA TYR A 92 -2.37 -8.66 -11.25
C TYR A 92 -1.69 -9.37 -12.42
N GLY A 93 -2.02 -8.96 -13.65
CA GLY A 93 -1.48 -9.60 -14.85
C GLY A 93 -0.02 -9.25 -15.17
N ARG A 94 0.53 -8.17 -14.61
CA ARG A 94 1.91 -7.71 -14.86
C ARG A 94 2.56 -7.19 -13.59
N ILE A 95 3.86 -7.42 -13.47
CA ILE A 95 4.68 -6.93 -12.37
C ILE A 95 5.89 -6.20 -12.97
N TYR A 96 6.09 -4.96 -12.52
CA TYR A 96 7.21 -4.11 -12.93
C TYR A 96 8.08 -3.81 -11.70
N ALA A 97 9.40 -3.76 -11.90
CA ALA A 97 10.36 -3.50 -10.84
C ALA A 97 11.26 -2.32 -11.22
N THR A 98 11.64 -1.51 -10.22
CA THR A 98 12.67 -0.48 -10.38
C THR A 98 14.04 -1.12 -10.19
N HIS A 99 14.91 -1.01 -11.18
CA HIS A 99 16.26 -1.55 -11.13
C HIS A 99 17.25 -0.45 -11.53
N LEU A 100 18.31 -0.28 -10.74
CA LEU A 100 19.48 0.50 -11.12
C LEU A 100 20.39 -0.48 -11.84
N GLY A 101 20.56 -0.29 -13.15
CA GLY A 101 21.29 -1.22 -14.03
C GLY A 101 22.76 -1.40 -13.70
#